data_AF-A0A1V6HU97-F1
#
_entry.id   AF-A0A1V6HU97-F1
#
_cell.length_a   1.000
_cell.length_b   1.000
_cell.length_c   1.000
_cell.angle_alpha   90.00
_cell.angle_beta   90.00
_cell.angle_gamma   90.00
#
_symmetry.space_group_name_H-M   'P 1'
#
loop_
_entity.id
_entity.type
_entity.pdbx_description
1 polymer ?
#
loop_
_entity_poly.entity_id
_entity_poly.type
_entity_poly.pdbx_seq_one_letter_code
_entity_poly.pdbx_strand_id
1 'polypeptide(L)' 'MARGTRPPSFADELLDEVFPEELDWERLVRTYPKTSLAVAALGGFLLARSQGPALLSAIGSLAATRLTSQVEGLLGEDGG' A
#
# COMPACT_ATOMS: atom_id res chain seq x y z
N MET A 1 6.90 23.68 -26.48
CA MET A 1 5.99 23.27 -25.39
C MET A 1 6.66 22.14 -24.63
N ALA A 2 7.23 22.44 -23.46
CA ALA A 2 7.92 21.45 -22.63
C ALA A 2 6.88 20.63 -21.86
N ARG A 3 6.77 19.35 -22.20
CA ARG A 3 5.95 18.38 -21.47
C ARG A 3 6.65 18.14 -20.12
N GLY A 4 6.03 18.57 -19.02
CA GLY A 4 6.56 18.35 -17.68
C GLY A 4 6.77 16.86 -17.46
N THR A 5 8.03 16.44 -17.34
CA THR A 5 8.41 15.09 -16.93
C THR A 5 7.95 14.92 -15.49
N ARG A 6 6.80 14.27 -15.29
CA ARG A 6 6.41 13.79 -13.96
C ARG A 6 7.51 12.84 -13.52
N PRO A 7 8.09 12.99 -12.31
CA PRO A 7 9.02 12.00 -11.80
C PRO A 7 8.31 10.64 -11.80
N PRO A 8 8.99 9.55 -12.22
CA PRO A 8 8.39 8.22 -12.19
C PRO A 8 7.89 7.99 -10.77
N SER A 9 6.59 7.71 -10.65
CA SER A 9 6.03 7.44 -9.34
C SER A 9 6.46 6.04 -8.92
N PHE A 10 6.60 5.80 -7.61
CA PHE A 10 6.82 4.45 -7.09
C PHE A 10 5.78 3.44 -7.60
N ALA A 11 4.56 3.92 -7.89
CA ALA A 11 3.54 3.10 -8.52
C ALA A 11 3.91 2.71 -9.96
N ASP A 12 4.46 3.62 -10.76
CA ASP A 12 4.89 3.32 -12.13
C ASP A 12 6.03 2.29 -12.12
N GLU A 13 7.03 2.46 -11.25
CA GLU A 13 8.17 1.54 -11.13
C GLU A 13 7.74 0.14 -10.66
N LEU A 14 6.77 0.06 -9.75
CA LEU A 14 6.22 -1.21 -9.26
C LEU A 14 5.27 -1.86 -10.28
N LEU A 15 4.60 -1.07 -11.11
CA LEU A 15 3.80 -1.58 -12.23
C LEU A 15 4.70 -2.15 -13.31
N ASP A 16 5.81 -1.49 -13.65
CA ASP A 16 6.77 -1.96 -14.66
C ASP A 16 7.48 -3.26 -14.23
N GLU A 17 7.72 -3.45 -12.92
CA GLU A 17 8.29 -4.71 -12.40
C GLU A 17 7.29 -5.87 -12.44
N VAL A 18 5.99 -5.59 -12.27
CA VAL A 18 4.94 -6.61 -12.14
C VAL A 18 4.29 -6.95 -13.48
N PHE A 19 4.19 -5.96 -14.37
CA PHE A 19 3.55 -6.11 -15.66
C PHE A 19 4.59 -6.08 -16.77
N PRO A 20 4.52 -7.01 -17.73
CA PRO A 20 5.46 -7.04 -18.85
C PRO A 20 5.37 -5.74 -19.66
N GLU A 21 6.51 -5.21 -20.13
CA GLU A 21 6.61 -3.95 -20.89
C GLU A 21 5.72 -3.92 -22.15
N GLU A 22 5.34 -5.09 -22.66
CA GLU A 22 4.47 -5.26 -23.82
C GLU A 22 2.99 -4.93 -23.53
N LEU A 23 2.60 -4.91 -22.25
CA LEU A 23 1.24 -4.72 -21.80
C LEU A 23 0.97 -3.25 -21.42
N ASP A 24 0.33 -2.51 -22.32
CA ASP A 24 -0.12 -1.12 -22.09
C ASP A 24 -1.29 -1.08 -21.08
N TRP A 25 -0.94 -1.10 -19.78
CA TRP A 25 -1.89 -1.11 -18.67
C TRP A 25 -2.81 0.12 -18.67
N GLU A 26 -2.27 1.31 -19.01
CA GLU A 26 -3.06 2.53 -19.09
C GLU A 26 -4.17 2.40 -20.13
N ARG A 27 -3.84 1.88 -21.32
CA ARG A 27 -4.82 1.60 -22.37
C ARG A 27 -5.85 0.58 -21.91
N LEU A 28 -5.43 -0.51 -21.26
CA LEU A 28 -6.34 -1.56 -20.82
C LEU A 28 -7.37 -1.05 -19.79
N VAL A 29 -6.92 -0.23 -18.83
CA VAL A 29 -7.80 0.40 -17.83
C VAL A 29 -8.79 1.36 -18.48
N ARG A 30 -8.34 2.14 -19.47
CA ARG A 30 -9.22 3.06 -20.22
C ARG A 30 -10.26 2.33 -21.06
N THR A 31 -9.90 1.20 -21.65
CA THR A 31 -10.83 0.39 -22.46
C THR A 31 -11.82 -0.40 -21.59
N TYR A 32 -11.37 -0.93 -20.44
CA TYR A 32 -12.17 -1.78 -19.56
C TYR A 32 -12.10 -1.32 -18.09
N PRO A 33 -12.70 -0.17 -17.74
CA PRO A 33 -12.51 0.44 -16.42
C PRO A 33 -13.07 -0.42 -15.28
N LYS A 34 -14.27 -1.00 -15.44
CA LYS A 34 -14.88 -1.83 -14.39
C LYS A 34 -14.14 -3.15 -14.20
N THR A 35 -13.75 -3.80 -15.29
CA THR A 35 -13.03 -5.08 -15.25
C THR A 35 -11.65 -4.91 -14.64
N SER A 36 -10.92 -3.87 -15.04
CA SER A 36 -9.60 -3.56 -14.50
C SER A 36 -9.65 -3.24 -13.01
N LEU A 37 -10.67 -2.47 -12.58
CA LEU A 37 -10.91 -2.21 -11.16
C LEU A 37 -11.20 -3.49 -10.38
N ALA A 38 -12.02 -4.39 -10.95
CA ALA A 38 -12.34 -5.67 -10.31
C ALA A 38 -11.10 -6.56 -10.17
N VAL A 39 -10.25 -6.64 -11.20
CA VAL A 39 -9.00 -7.39 -11.18
C VAL A 39 -8.01 -6.80 -10.16
N ALA A 40 -7.86 -5.48 -10.13
CA ALA A 40 -7.00 -4.81 -9.16
C ALA A 40 -7.49 -5.02 -7.71
N ALA A 41 -8.80 -4.91 -7.48
CA ALA A 41 -9.40 -5.15 -6.17
C ALA A 41 -9.24 -6.60 -5.72
N LEU A 42 -9.43 -7.56 -6.62
CA LEU A 42 -9.19 -8.98 -6.35
C LEU A 42 -7.71 -9.25 -6.05
N GLY A 43 -6.79 -8.67 -6.83
CA GLY A 43 -5.36 -8.78 -6.61
C GLY A 43 -4.95 -8.24 -5.23
N GLY A 44 -5.39 -7.03 -4.90
CA GLY A 44 -5.15 -6.44 -3.58
C GLY A 44 -5.75 -7.25 -2.43
N PHE A 45 -6.97 -7.77 -2.60
CA PHE A 45 -7.62 -8.62 -1.59
C PHE A 45 -6.89 -9.95 -1.38
N LEU A 46 -6.48 -10.62 -2.45
CA LEU A 46 -5.74 -11.88 -2.36
C LEU A 46 -4.35 -11.66 -1.76
N LEU A 47 -3.67 -10.57 -2.12
CA LEU A 47 -2.39 -10.20 -1.54
C LEU A 47 -2.53 -9.95 -0.04
N ALA A 48 -3.51 -9.13 0.37
CA ALA A 48 -3.81 -8.86 1.76
C ALA A 48 -4.21 -10.12 2.53
N ARG A 49 -4.97 -11.03 1.91
CA ARG A 49 -5.37 -12.31 2.50
C ARG A 49 -4.18 -13.25 2.69
N SER A 50 -3.28 -13.33 1.71
CA SER A 50 -2.10 -14.21 1.77
C SER A 50 -1.08 -13.74 2.82
N GLN A 51 -0.94 -12.43 3.00
CA GLN A 51 -0.05 -11.82 4.00
C GLN A 51 -0.77 -11.46 5.30
N GLY A 52 -2.03 -11.88 5.49
CA GLY A 52 -2.85 -11.54 6.66
C GLY A 52 -2.16 -11.71 8.02
N PRO A 53 -1.44 -12.82 8.28
CA PRO A 53 -0.70 -13.00 9.55
C PRO A 53 0.44 -11.99 9.72
N ALA A 54 1.17 -11.69 8.64
CA ALA A 54 2.27 -10.73 8.65
C ALA A 54 1.74 -9.29 8.86
N LEU A 55 0.64 -8.94 8.20
CA LEU A 55 -0.02 -7.64 8.36
C LEU A 55 -0.58 -7.45 9.78
N LEU A 56 -1.19 -8.48 10.35
CA LEU A 56 -1.65 -8.50 11.75
C LEU A 56 -0.48 -8.33 12.73
N SER A 57 0.66 -8.97 12.45
CA SER A 57 1.86 -8.83 13.28
C SER A 57 2.45 -7.41 13.23
N ALA A 58 2.46 -6.79 12.05
CA ALA A 58 2.95 -5.42 11.85
C ALA A 58 2.01 -4.36 12.46
N ILE A 59 0.69 -4.55 12.34
CA ILE A 59 -0.30 -3.68 13.00
C ILE A 59 -0.23 -3.87 14.52
N GLY A 60 -0.07 -5.10 15.00
CA GLY A 60 0.09 -5.44 16.41
C GLY A 60 1.37 -4.83 17.02
N SER A 61 2.50 -4.85 16.31
CA SER A 61 3.75 -4.23 16.78
C SER A 61 3.66 -2.71 16.79
N LEU A 62 2.98 -2.09 15.81
CA LEU A 62 2.74 -0.66 15.79
C LEU A 62 1.80 -0.23 16.92
N ALA A 63 0.75 -1.02 17.19
CA ALA A 63 -0.18 -0.79 18.30
C ALA A 63 0.53 -0.94 19.66
N ALA A 64 1.38 -1.95 19.82
CA ALA A 64 2.18 -2.14 21.03
C ALA A 64 3.13 -0.96 21.27
N THR A 65 3.81 -0.47 20.22
CA THR A 65 4.71 0.69 20.31
C THR A 65 3.96 1.97 20.71
N ARG A 66 2.76 2.18 20.15
CA ARG A 66 1.88 3.30 20.51
C ARG A 66 1.37 3.18 21.95
N LEU A 67 1.01 1.97 22.39
CA LEU A 67 0.54 1.73 23.76
C LEU A 67 1.64 2.02 24.78
N THR A 68 2.87 1.53 24.55
CA THR A 68 4.02 1.81 25.42
C THR A 68 4.27 3.30 25.54
N SER A 69 4.24 4.05 24.43
CA SER A 69 4.43 5.50 24.46
C SER A 69 3.34 6.27 25.23
N GLN A 70 2.10 5.75 25.27
CA GLN A 70 1.02 6.37 26.04
C GLN A 70 1.06 6.00 27.53
N VAL A 71 1.35 4.74 27.84
CA VAL A 71 1.45 4.28 29.24
C VAL A 71 2.65 4.91 29.95
N GLU A 72 3.76 5.12 29.25
CA GLU A 72 4.96 5.78 29.79
C GLU A 72 4.73 7.28 30.01
N GLY A 73 3.91 7.92 29.16
CA GLY A 73 3.45 9.30 29.39
C GLY A 73 2.52 9.45 30.60
N LEU A 74 1.66 8.45 30.87
CA LEU A 74 0.76 8.46 32.02
C LEU A 74 1.47 8.08 33.34
N LEU A 75 2.41 7.12 33.30
CA LEU A 75 3.20 6.74 34.48
C LEU A 75 4.26 7.79 34.87
N GLY A 76 4.67 8.65 33.94
CA GLY A 76 5.54 9.80 34.23
C GLY A 76 4.83 10.97 34.92
N GLU A 77 3.50 11.05 34.82
CA GLU A 77 2.71 12.15 35.38
C GLU A 77 2.22 11.89 36.82
N ASP A 78 2.19 10.62 37.25
CA ASP A 78 1.84 10.21 38.63
C ASP A 78 3.07 10.05 39.58
N GLY A 79 4.29 10.36 39.10
CA GLY A 79 5.56 10.19 39.82
C GLY A 79 6.24 11.48 40.29
N GLY A 80 5.54 12.62 40.30
CA GLY A 80 6.05 13.93 40.74
C GLY A 80 5.56 14.36 42.11
#